data_AF-A0A358NFL6-F1
#
_entry.id   AF-A0A358NFL6-F1
#
_cell.length_a   1.000
_cell.length_b   1.000
_cell.length_c   1.000
_cell.angle_alpha   90.00
_cell.angle_beta   90.00
_cell.angle_gamma   90.00
#
_symmetry.space_group_name_H-M   'P 1'
#
loop_
_entity.id
_entity.type
_entity.pdbx_description
1 polymer ?
#
loop_
_entity_poly.entity_id
_entity_poly.type
_entity_poly.pdbx_seq_one_letter_code
_entity_poly.pdbx_strand_id
1 'polypeptide(L)' 'MDKIKRLPESELDIMMIIWESNEDVTSAYVMEKLPEEKKWATTTVLNFLARLVD' A
#
# COMPACT_ATOMS: atom_id res chain seq x y z
N MET A 1 23.75 -8.44 -2.74
CA MET A 1 23.06 -9.52 -2.00
C MET A 1 21.77 -8.89 -1.48
N ASP A 2 20.82 -8.71 -2.39
CA ASP A 2 19.59 -7.97 -2.11
C ASP A 2 18.80 -8.72 -1.05
N LYS A 3 18.73 -8.11 0.13
CA LYS A 3 17.89 -8.61 1.21
C LYS A 3 16.49 -8.60 0.65
N ILE A 4 15.89 -9.78 0.49
CA ILE A 4 14.44 -9.91 0.28
C ILE A 4 13.81 -9.27 1.53
N LYS A 5 13.54 -7.97 1.48
CA LYS A 5 12.79 -7.24 2.51
C LYS A 5 11.44 -7.95 2.52
N ARG A 6 11.13 -8.65 3.62
CA ARG A 6 9.80 -9.24 3.77
C ARG A 6 8.83 -8.07 3.79
N LEU A 7 8.01 -7.98 2.76
CA LEU A 7 6.95 -7.01 2.69
C LEU A 7 5.97 -7.37 3.83
N PRO A 8 5.80 -6.51 4.85
CA PRO A 8 4.79 -6.73 5.87
C PRO A 8 3.41 -6.81 5.20
N GLU A 9 2.49 -7.56 5.82
CA GLU A 9 1.16 -7.81 5.25
C GLU A 9 0.44 -6.52 4.85
N SER A 10 0.62 -5.43 5.62
CA SER A 10 0.05 -4.13 5.32
C SER A 10 0.52 -3.49 4.01
N GLU A 11 1.81 -3.64 3.67
CA GLU A 11 2.35 -3.13 2.40
C GLU A 11 1.94 -4.03 1.23
N LEU A 12 1.77 -5.33 1.48
CA LEU A 12 1.25 -6.28 0.49
C LEU A 12 -0.20 -5.97 0.11
N ASP A 13 -1.08 -5.68 1.08
CA ASP A 13 -2.46 -5.27 0.79
C ASP A 13 -2.50 -4.08 -0.19
N ILE A 14 -1.67 -3.07 0.05
CA ILE A 14 -1.58 -1.87 -0.80
C ILE A 14 -1.08 -2.24 -2.19
N MET A 15 -0.02 -3.05 -2.28
CA MET A 15 0.50 -3.57 -3.55
C MET A 15 -0.56 -4.35 -4.35
N MET A 16 -1.38 -5.17 -3.69
CA MET A 16 -2.47 -5.87 -4.36
C MET A 16 -3.51 -4.89 -4.92
N ILE A 17 -3.93 -3.88 -4.14
CA ILE A 17 -4.88 -2.86 -4.60
C ILE A 17 -4.31 -2.08 -5.79
N ILE A 18 -3.02 -1.71 -5.74
CA ILE A 18 -2.31 -1.04 -6.84
C ILE A 18 -2.29 -1.93 -8.09
N TRP A 19 -1.89 -3.20 -7.94
CA TRP A 19 -1.81 -4.16 -9.04
C TRP A 19 -3.16 -4.49 -9.65
N GLU A 20 -4.22 -4.56 -8.85
CA GLU A 20 -5.59 -4.74 -9.34
C GLU A 20 -6.08 -3.53 -10.14
N SER A 21 -5.62 -2.32 -9.80
CA SER A 21 -6.04 -1.11 -10.50
C SER A 21 -5.39 -0.96 -11.88
N ASN A 22 -4.23 -1.58 -12.12
CA ASN A 22 -3.51 -1.57 -13.39
C ASN A 22 -3.30 -0.16 -14.01
N GLU A 23 -3.41 0.88 -13.18
CA GLU A 23 -3.34 2.32 -13.50
C GLU A 23 -2.66 3.08 -12.34
N ASP A 24 -2.37 4.37 -12.55
CA ASP A 24 -1.73 5.22 -11.54
C ASP A 24 -2.71 5.47 -10.39
N VAL A 25 -2.54 4.76 -9.28
CA VAL A 25 -3.42 4.95 -8.12
C VAL A 25 -2.93 6.09 -7.24
N THR A 26 -3.89 6.82 -6.68
CA THR A 26 -3.63 7.85 -5.68
C THR A 26 -3.73 7.27 -4.27
N SER A 27 -3.13 7.94 -3.28
CA SER A 27 -3.29 7.55 -1.87
C SER A 27 -4.75 7.54 -1.42
N ALA A 28 -5.60 8.39 -2.01
CA ALA A 28 -7.04 8.42 -1.76
C ALA A 28 -7.71 7.15 -2.29
N TYR A 29 -7.37 6.70 -3.50
CA TYR A 29 -7.90 5.48 -4.10
C TYR A 29 -7.58 4.25 -3.25
N VAL A 30 -6.33 4.11 -2.80
CA VAL A 30 -5.94 3.03 -1.90
C VAL A 30 -6.75 3.09 -0.60
N MET A 31 -6.93 4.27 -0.01
CA MET A 31 -7.76 4.44 1.19
C MET A 31 -9.22 4.04 1.02
N GLU A 32 -9.84 4.35 -0.12
CA GLU A 32 -11.21 3.98 -0.41
C GLU A 32 -11.38 2.48 -0.69
N LYS A 33 -10.34 1.84 -1.24
CA LYS A 33 -10.31 0.41 -1.54
C LYS A 33 -9.90 -0.45 -0.35
N LEU A 34 -9.34 0.15 0.71
CA LEU A 34 -9.00 -0.59 1.92
C LEU A 34 -10.27 -1.10 2.63
N PRO A 35 -10.26 -2.34 3.14
CA PRO A 35 -11.40 -2.88 3.87
C PRO A 35 -11.64 -2.06 5.14
N GLU A 36 -12.89 -1.96 5.61
CA GLU A 36 -13.23 -1.15 6.79
C GLU A 36 -12.46 -1.58 8.06
N GLU A 37 -12.09 -2.86 8.16
CA GLU A 37 -11.24 -3.40 9.23
C GLU A 37 -9.80 -2.84 9.19
N LYS A 38 -9.34 -2.36 8.03
CA LYS A 38 -8.02 -1.75 7.80
C LYS A 38 -8.16 -0.29 7.36
N LYS A 39 -9.11 0.47 7.94
CA LYS A 39 -9.20 1.94 7.81
C LYS A 39 -7.94 2.61 8.39
N TRP A 40 -6.86 2.58 7.64
CA TRP A 40 -5.62 3.26 8.00
C TRP A 40 -5.74 4.76 7.81
N ALA A 41 -5.07 5.53 8.66
CA ALA A 41 -4.94 6.96 8.46
C ALA A 41 -4.15 7.25 7.16
N THR A 42 -4.44 8.37 6.52
CA THR A 42 -3.74 8.84 5.31
C THR A 42 -2.22 8.84 5.48
N THR A 43 -1.74 9.26 6.65
CA THR A 43 -0.31 9.28 7.01
C THR A 43 0.31 7.88 7.06
N THR A 44 -0.47 6.86 7.42
CA THR A 44 -0.03 5.46 7.44
C THR A 44 0.11 4.91 6.02
N VAL A 45 -0.89 5.15 5.15
CA VAL A 45 -0.83 4.75 3.74
C VAL A 45 0.34 5.44 3.03
N LEU A 46 0.54 6.75 3.28
CA LEU A 46 1.68 7.49 2.72
C LEU A 46 3.03 6.95 3.19
N ASN A 47 3.16 6.58 4.47
CA ASN A 47 4.40 5.95 4.97
C ASN A 47 4.66 4.59 4.31
N PHE A 48 3.63 3.77 4.08
CA PHE A 48 3.78 2.49 3.37
C PHE A 48 4.15 2.69 1.91
N LEU A 49 3.48 3.62 1.20
CA LEU A 49 3.84 3.97 -0.18
C LEU A 49 5.28 4.48 -0.27
N ALA A 50 5.70 5.35 0.65
CA ALA A 50 7.07 5.86 0.69
C ALA A 50 8.11 4.74 0.90
N ARG A 51 7.79 3.73 1.72
CA ARG A 51 8.66 2.56 1.95
C ARG A 51 8.72 1.60 0.78
N LEU A 52 7.63 1.50 0.00
CA LEU A 52 7.58 0.68 -1.22
C LEU A 52 8.44 1.25 -2.35
N VAL A 53 8.65 2.57 -2.36
CA VAL A 53 9.49 3.28 -3.35
C VAL A 53 10.98 3.28 -2.96
N ASP A 54 11.32 2.99 -1.71
CA ASP A 54 12.68 3.00 -1.14
C ASP A 54 13.36 1.60 -1.06
#